data_AF-A0A0F9TTF3-F1
#
_entry.id   AF-A0A0F9TTF3-F1
#
_cell.length_a   1.000
_cell.length_b   1.000
_cell.length_c   1.000
_cell.angle_alpha   90.00
_cell.angle_beta   90.00
_cell.angle_gamma   90.00
#
_symmetry.space_group_name_H-M   'P 1'
#
loop_
_entity.id
_entity.type
_entity.pdbx_description
1 polymer ?
#
loop_
_entity_poly.entity_id
_entity_poly.type
_entity_poly.pdbx_seq_one_letter_code
_entity_poly.pdbx_strand_id
1 'polypeptide(L)'
;MKLRLILKTKTKKNKEIILKLPISPSRHIGFINFINLALNQDLPIDLSFEKISKTGDRDESKIFGQFKLQGKSDQRLIDLNEEIQDADRKKKKLQQKRKQK
;
A
#
# COMPACT_ATOMS: atom_id res chain seq x y z
N MET A 1 -3.49 -7.10 -11.84
CA MET A 1 -3.28 -7.42 -10.41
C MET A 1 -4.46 -6.89 -9.59
N LYS A 2 -4.90 -7.62 -8.54
CA LYS A 2 -5.88 -7.13 -7.55
C LYS A 2 -5.15 -6.97 -6.22
N LEU A 3 -5.18 -5.77 -5.62
CA LEU A 3 -4.49 -5.46 -4.36
C LEU A 3 -5.51 -5.02 -3.30
N ARG A 4 -5.35 -5.49 -2.07
CA ARG A 4 -6.25 -5.19 -0.93
C ARG A 4 -5.44 -5.01 0.34
N LEU A 5 -5.77 -3.98 1.13
CA LEU A 5 -5.34 -3.87 2.52
C LEU A 5 -6.26 -4.74 3.39
N ILE A 6 -5.68 -5.59 4.23
CA ILE A 6 -6.41 -6.48 5.12
C ILE A 6 -6.18 -6.02 6.56
N LEU A 7 -7.23 -5.56 7.22
CA LEU A 7 -7.23 -5.24 8.64
C LEU A 7 -7.89 -6.39 9.40
N LYS A 8 -7.20 -6.95 10.38
CA LYS A 8 -7.66 -8.11 11.14
C LYS A 8 -7.58 -7.79 12.63
N THR A 9 -8.66 -8.07 13.34
CA THR A 9 -8.74 -7.90 14.80
C THR A 9 -9.52 -9.04 15.44
N LYS A 10 -9.52 -9.10 16.77
CA LYS A 10 -10.27 -10.06 17.57
C LYS A 10 -11.21 -9.34 18.52
N THR A 11 -12.41 -9.86 18.68
CA THR A 11 -13.35 -9.41 19.70
C THR A 11 -12.94 -9.90 21.09
N LYS A 12 -13.57 -9.35 22.14
CA LYS A 12 -13.42 -9.84 23.52
C LYS A 12 -13.77 -11.33 23.69
N LYS A 13 -14.60 -11.90 22.80
CA LYS A 13 -14.96 -13.32 22.77
C LYS A 13 -14.03 -14.17 21.90
N ASN A 14 -12.83 -13.65 21.56
CA ASN A 14 -11.84 -14.28 20.69
C ASN A 14 -12.34 -14.57 19.25
N LYS A 15 -13.50 -14.04 18.84
CA LYS A 15 -13.97 -14.11 17.45
C LYS A 15 -13.14 -13.18 16.59
N GLU A 16 -12.63 -13.70 15.47
CA GLU A 16 -11.87 -12.94 14.49
C GLU A 16 -12.77 -12.11 13.56
N ILE A 17 -12.38 -10.87 13.30
CA ILE A 17 -13.03 -9.96 12.36
C ILE A 17 -12.00 -9.48 11.36
N ILE A 18 -12.35 -9.52 10.08
CA ILE A 18 -11.48 -9.11 8.96
C ILE A 18 -12.22 -8.07 8.12
N LEU A 19 -11.57 -6.93 7.90
CA LEU A 19 -11.99 -5.90 6.96
C LEU A 19 -11.01 -5.88 5.77
N LYS A 20 -11.54 -5.98 4.55
CA LYS A 20 -10.73 -5.97 3.31
C LYS A 20 -11.03 -4.69 2.54
N LEU A 21 -10.05 -3.82 2.41
CA LEU A 21 -10.15 -2.54 1.70
C LEU A 21 -9.47 -2.68 0.33
N PRO A 22 -10.21 -2.60 -0.79
CA PRO A 22 -9.62 -2.67 -2.11
C PRO A 22 -8.78 -1.44 -2.41
N ILE A 23 -7.61 -1.63 -3.01
CA ILE A 23 -6.75 -0.55 -3.48
C ILE A 23 -6.99 -0.41 -4.99
N SER A 24 -7.32 0.80 -5.44
CA SER A 24 -7.57 1.06 -6.86
C SER A 24 -6.29 0.84 -7.67
N PRO A 25 -6.36 0.35 -8.93
CA PRO A 25 -5.18 0.13 -9.78
C PRO A 25 -4.28 1.36 -9.90
N SER A 26 -4.86 2.55 -9.97
CA SER A 26 -4.14 3.84 -10.01
C SER A 26 -3.26 4.11 -8.77
N ARG A 27 -3.56 3.48 -7.62
CA ARG A 27 -2.83 3.66 -6.36
C ARG A 27 -1.90 2.50 -6.03
N HIS A 28 -1.86 1.44 -6.84
CA HIS A 28 -1.04 0.24 -6.55
C HIS A 28 0.44 0.58 -6.39
N ILE A 29 1.01 1.30 -7.38
CA ILE A 29 2.44 1.65 -7.38
C ILE A 29 2.78 2.51 -6.16
N GLY A 30 1.99 3.57 -5.90
CA GLY A 30 2.21 4.45 -4.76
C GLY A 30 2.13 3.71 -3.43
N PHE A 31 1.14 2.82 -3.28
CA PHE A 31 0.99 2.00 -2.08
C PHE A 31 2.18 1.05 -1.87
N ILE A 32 2.61 0.33 -2.92
CA ILE A 32 3.76 -0.58 -2.85
C ILE A 32 5.04 0.17 -2.48
N ASN A 33 5.28 1.33 -3.12
CA ASN A 33 6.44 2.17 -2.83
C ASN A 33 6.43 2.66 -1.38
N PHE A 34 5.26 3.07 -0.86
CA PHE A 34 5.11 3.48 0.54
C PHE A 34 5.45 2.34 1.50
N ILE A 35 4.92 1.13 1.26
CA ILE A 35 5.22 -0.04 2.10
C ILE A 35 6.72 -0.38 2.07
N ASN A 36 7.34 -0.39 0.88
CA ASN A 36 8.77 -0.65 0.74
C ASN A 36 9.61 0.41 1.47
N LEU A 37 9.23 1.68 1.37
CA LEU A 37 9.91 2.76 2.09
C LEU A 37 9.80 2.55 3.61
N ALA A 38 8.59 2.33 4.12
CA ALA A 38 8.35 2.13 5.55
C ALA A 38 9.09 0.91 6.11
N LEU A 39 9.17 -0.19 5.35
CA LEU A 39 9.95 -1.38 5.72
C LEU A 39 11.47 -1.11 5.71
N ASN A 40 11.98 -0.43 4.68
CA ASN A 40 13.42 -0.19 4.54
C ASN A 40 13.96 0.83 5.55
N GLN A 41 13.15 1.83 5.90
CA GLN A 41 13.54 2.86 6.87
C GLN A 41 13.42 2.36 8.31
N ASP A 42 12.72 1.24 8.54
CA ASP A 42 12.53 0.66 9.87
C ASP A 42 11.86 1.63 10.88
N LEU A 43 11.15 2.64 10.35
CA LEU A 43 10.46 3.68 11.12
C LEU A 43 8.96 3.37 11.27
N PRO A 44 8.33 3.83 12.38
CA PRO A 44 6.89 3.70 12.53
C PRO A 44 6.12 4.49 11.47
N ILE A 45 4.95 3.97 11.09
CA ILE A 45 3.97 4.69 10.29
C ILE A 45 2.74 5.01 11.11
N ASP A 46 2.14 6.15 10.80
CA ASP A 46 0.90 6.61 11.42
C ASP A 46 -0.30 6.22 10.56
N LEU A 47 -1.31 5.65 11.21
CA LEU A 47 -2.63 5.43 10.65
C LEU A 47 -3.62 6.30 11.39
N SER A 48 -4.08 7.33 10.70
CA SER A 48 -5.19 8.18 11.13
C SER A 48 -6.35 8.08 10.12
N PHE A 49 -7.46 8.75 10.45
CA PHE A 49 -8.62 8.82 9.58
C PHE A 49 -8.87 10.29 9.22
N GLU A 50 -9.16 10.57 7.96
CA GLU A 50 -9.55 11.90 7.51
C GLU A 50 -11.05 11.90 7.20
N LYS A 51 -11.79 12.86 7.77
CA LYS A 51 -13.19 13.08 7.44
C LYS A 51 -13.25 14.18 6.38
N ILE A 52 -13.86 13.86 5.24
CA ILE A 52 -14.11 14.83 4.17
C ILE A 52 -15.57 15.24 4.24
N SER A 53 -15.82 16.53 4.44
CA SER A 53 -17.16 17.10 4.46
C SER A 53 -17.75 17.22 3.04
N LYS A 54 -19.05 17.53 2.94
CA LYS A 54 -19.68 17.81 1.64
C LYS A 54 -19.13 19.07 0.96
N THR A 55 -18.58 20.01 1.74
CA THR A 55 -17.96 21.26 1.28
C THR A 55 -16.50 21.06 0.88
N GLY A 56 -15.91 19.89 1.14
CA GLY A 56 -14.52 19.56 0.82
C GLY A 56 -13.54 19.84 1.95
N ASP A 57 -14.02 20.35 3.09
CA ASP A 57 -13.21 20.54 4.30
C ASP A 57 -12.74 19.19 4.83
N ARG A 58 -11.50 19.17 5.31
CA ARG A 58 -10.81 17.98 5.79
C ARG A 58 -10.50 18.14 7.26
N ASP A 59 -11.09 17.28 8.07
CA ASP A 59 -10.79 17.20 9.50
C ASP A 59 -10.05 15.89 9.79
N GLU A 60 -8.89 16.01 10.41
CA GLU A 60 -8.18 14.84 10.90
C GLU A 60 -8.88 14.28 12.14
N SER A 61 -9.09 12.96 12.15
CA SER A 61 -9.68 12.25 13.27
C SER A 61 -8.73 12.17 14.45
N LYS A 62 -9.26 12.30 15.66
CA LYS A 62 -8.52 12.02 16.90
C LYS A 62 -8.14 10.54 17.06
N ILE A 63 -8.72 9.66 16.25
CA ILE A 63 -8.38 8.23 16.25
C ILE A 63 -7.14 8.05 15.38
N PHE A 64 -6.03 7.71 16.01
CA PHE A 64 -4.79 7.37 15.34
C PHE A 64 -4.13 6.15 15.99
N GLY A 65 -3.24 5.50 15.26
CA GLY A 65 -2.39 4.46 15.77
C GLY A 65 -1.06 4.47 15.04
N GLN A 66 0.01 4.28 15.78
CA GLN A 66 1.35 4.18 15.23
C GLN A 66 1.80 2.72 15.26
N PHE A 67 2.31 2.22 14.15
CA PHE A 67 2.80 0.85 14.07
C PHE A 67 3.98 0.73 13.13
N LYS A 68 4.82 -0.26 13.43
CA LYS A 68 5.96 -0.63 12.60
C LYS A 68 5.58 -1.78 11.70
N LEU A 69 5.84 -1.63 10.40
CA LEU A 69 5.64 -2.72 9.47
C LEU A 69 6.73 -3.77 9.69
N GLN A 70 6.33 -5.03 9.63
CA GLN A 70 7.26 -6.15 9.65
C GLN A 70 7.12 -6.90 8.33
N GLY A 71 8.24 -7.04 7.62
CA GLY A 71 8.32 -7.94 6.49
C GLY A 71 8.28 -9.36 7.01
N LYS A 72 7.23 -10.12 6.68
CA LYS A 72 7.37 -11.56 6.70
C LYS A 72 8.43 -11.88 5.65
N SER A 73 9.50 -12.56 6.03
CA SER A 73 10.52 -13.06 5.12
C SER A 73 9.89 -14.12 4.21
N ASP A 74 9.07 -13.67 3.26
CA ASP A 74 8.45 -14.47 2.23
C ASP A 74 9.17 -14.11 0.94
N GLN A 75 9.92 -15.06 0.40
CA GLN A 75 10.58 -15.00 -0.91
C GLN A 75 9.67 -14.37 -1.98
N ARG A 76 8.35 -14.60 -1.88
CA ARG A 76 7.31 -14.02 -2.76
C ARG A 76 7.26 -12.50 -2.81
N LEU A 77 7.63 -11.77 -1.75
CA LEU A 77 7.65 -10.29 -1.77
C LEU A 77 8.83 -9.76 -2.59
N ILE A 78 9.93 -10.50 -2.61
CA ILE A 78 11.09 -10.20 -3.47
C ILE A 78 10.68 -10.42 -4.93
N ASP A 79 10.08 -11.59 -5.22
CA ASP A 79 9.61 -11.95 -6.57
C ASP A 79 8.59 -10.93 -7.13
N LEU A 80 7.64 -10.47 -6.30
CA LEU A 80 6.65 -9.44 -6.67
C LEU A 80 7.30 -8.09 -7.00
N ASN A 81 8.33 -7.69 -6.25
CA ASN A 81 9.06 -6.45 -6.51
C ASN A 81 9.84 -6.54 -7.84
N GLU A 82 10.44 -7.69 -8.14
CA GLU A 82 11.15 -7.93 -9.41
C GLU A 82 10.20 -7.86 -10.61
N GLU A 83 9.02 -8.51 -10.54
CA GLU A 83 8.02 -8.47 -11.61
C GLU A 83 7.55 -7.04 -11.92
N ILE A 84 7.33 -6.22 -10.88
CA ILE A 84 6.90 -4.83 -11.03
C ILE A 84 7.99 -3.99 -11.70
N GLN A 85 9.24 -4.14 -11.26
CA GLN A 85 10.37 -3.41 -11.83
C GLN A 85 10.59 -3.77 -13.31
N ASP A 86 10.43 -5.05 -13.67
CA ASP A 86 10.57 -5.50 -15.04
C ASP A 86 9.45 -5.01 -15.95
N ALA A 87 8.22 -4.95 -15.45
CA ALA A 87 7.10 -4.36 -16.19
C ALA A 87 7.35 -2.87 -16.50
N ASP A 88 7.89 -2.11 -15.53
CA ASP A 88 8.19 -0.70 -15.71
C ASP A 88 9.39 -0.46 -16.64
N ARG A 89 10.44 -1.31 -16.56
CA ARG A 89 11.56 -1.30 -17.51
C ARG A 89 11.09 -1.56 -18.95
N LYS A 90 10.22 -2.55 -19.15
CA LYS A 90 9.63 -2.85 -20.48
C LYS A 90 8.82 -1.68 -21.02
N LYS A 91 8.00 -1.02 -20.19
CA LYS A 91 7.25 0.18 -20.58
C LYS A 91 8.16 1.33 -21.00
N LYS A 92 9.22 1.63 -20.24
CA LYS A 92 10.19 2.69 -20.56
C LYS A 92 10.90 2.42 -21.91
N LYS A 93 11.34 1.18 -22.15
CA LYS A 93 11.97 0.78 -23.43
C LYS A 93 11.02 0.95 -24.62
N LEU A 94 9.74 0.57 -24.47
CA LEU A 94 8.73 0.75 -25.52
C LEU A 94 8.44 2.22 -25.81
N GLN A 95 8.40 3.08 -24.79
CA GLN A 95 8.21 4.52 -24.98
C GLN A 95 9.39 5.19 -25.68
N GLN A 96 10.64 4.79 -25.37
CA GLN A 96 11.83 5.31 -26.08
C GLN A 96 11.83 4.92 -27.56
N LYS A 97 11.51 3.66 -27.89
CA LYS A 97 11.40 3.21 -29.29
C LYS A 97 10.34 3.97 -30.09
N ARG A 98 9.25 4.42 -29.45
CA ARG A 98 8.19 5.22 -30.10
C ARG A 98 8.59 6.69 -30.33
N LYS A 99 9.53 7.23 -29.55
CA LYS A 99 10.04 8.60 -29.72
C LYS A 99 11.15 8.73 -30.78
N GLN A 100 11.73 7.61 -31.20
CA GLN A 100 12.80 7.54 -32.21
C GLN A 100 12.28 7.24 -33.63
N LYS A 101 10.95 7.09 -33.79
CA LYS A 101 10.26 7.10 -35.09
C LYS A 101 9.61 8.46 -35.27
#